data_AF-A0A6I3T3M5-F1
#
_entry.id   AF-A0A6I3T3M5-F1
#
_cell.length_a   1.000
_cell.length_b   1.000
_cell.length_c   1.000
_cell.angle_alpha   90.00
_cell.angle_beta   90.00
_cell.angle_gamma   90.00
#
_symmetry.space_group_name_H-M   'P 1'
#
loop_
_entity.id
_entity.type
_entity.pdbx_description
1 polymer ?
#
loop_
_entity_poly.entity_id
_entity_poly.type
_entity_poly.pdbx_seq_one_letter_code
_entity_poly.pdbx_strand_id
1 'polypeptide(L)'
;MANACGVDFGTSNSTVGWVRPGASASAMLALEEGKTTLPSVVFFNAEDDGVTFGRAALADYLAGYEGRLMRSLKSLLGTSLMDGQTEVAGRAVPFRTLLAQFIGELKRRADSAAGAPFTSVVLGRPVHFIDDDAKADQLAQDTLGEIARSVGFQHIDFQFEPIAAAFDYESQIDREELVLIADIGGGTSDFSLVRLSPRRAAKLDRRDDILANGGVHIGGTDFDKYLSLAAVMPLLGYGSLLKNSSAIPSSYYFNLATWHTINQAYTKKMWTQLAELVRDAQDQQAMKRLQNLIEDRAGHWLAMKVEEGKIALSAQEAVRLDLDRLAPKVELDVRRVLFETAIGHLVDDVGTTVGKLLADAGVRADQVDTVFFTGGSSGVGLLRERIGALVPGARKVEGDLFGSIGAGLALDAVRKFA
;
A
#
# COMPACT_ATOMS: atom_id res chain seq x y z
N MET A 1 -2.40 29.00 18.52
CA MET A 1 -2.51 27.73 17.79
C MET A 1 -1.13 27.16 17.60
N ALA A 2 -0.90 25.96 18.10
CA ALA A 2 0.30 25.21 17.76
C ALA A 2 0.31 24.92 16.25
N ASN A 3 1.49 24.97 15.60
CA ASN A 3 1.60 24.54 14.21
C ASN A 3 1.55 23.01 14.19
N ALA A 4 0.37 22.46 13.86
CA ALA A 4 0.07 21.04 13.95
C ALA A 4 -0.18 20.42 12.59
N CYS A 5 0.25 19.17 12.40
CA CYS A 5 -0.02 18.38 11.20
C CYS A 5 -0.60 17.00 11.55
N GLY A 6 -1.26 16.39 10.58
CA GLY A 6 -1.65 14.98 10.61
C GLY A 6 -0.65 14.16 9.80
N VAL A 7 -0.11 13.10 10.37
CA VAL A 7 0.86 12.22 9.70
C VAL A 7 0.32 10.80 9.64
N ASP A 8 0.03 10.35 8.44
CA ASP A 8 -0.24 8.95 8.15
C ASP A 8 1.07 8.28 7.73
N PHE A 9 1.66 7.50 8.65
CA PHE A 9 2.81 6.67 8.37
C PHE A 9 2.34 5.28 7.92
N GLY A 10 1.97 5.14 6.65
CA GLY A 10 1.49 3.88 6.09
C GLY A 10 2.62 2.91 5.71
N THR A 11 2.28 1.62 5.58
CA THR A 11 3.24 0.54 5.24
C THR A 11 3.87 0.73 3.86
N SER A 12 3.10 1.25 2.90
CA SER A 12 3.54 1.45 1.51
C SER A 12 3.78 2.90 1.15
N ASN A 13 2.90 3.81 1.58
CA ASN A 13 3.01 5.23 1.35
C ASN A 13 2.70 5.96 2.66
N SER A 14 3.34 7.10 2.85
CA SER A 14 3.08 8.04 3.92
C SER A 14 2.52 9.34 3.38
N THR A 15 1.67 10.01 4.16
CA THR A 15 1.08 11.29 3.80
C THR A 15 1.10 12.27 4.96
N VAL A 16 1.10 13.57 4.65
CA VAL A 16 1.02 14.62 5.67
C VAL A 16 -0.09 15.60 5.29
N GLY A 17 -1.08 15.72 6.15
CA GLY A 17 -2.14 16.72 6.05
C GLY A 17 -1.86 17.92 6.96
N TRP A 18 -2.36 19.07 6.54
CA TRP A 18 -2.27 20.31 7.30
C TRP A 18 -3.51 21.17 7.10
N VAL A 19 -4.05 21.73 8.18
CA VAL A 19 -5.03 22.80 8.11
C VAL A 19 -4.29 24.13 8.25
N ARG A 20 -4.22 24.89 7.15
CA ARG A 20 -3.55 26.19 7.16
C ARG A 20 -4.21 27.13 8.16
N PRO A 21 -3.45 28.00 8.85
CA PRO A 21 -4.04 29.03 9.69
C PRO A 21 -5.11 29.84 8.94
N GLY A 22 -6.33 29.88 9.48
CA GLY A 22 -7.47 30.58 8.87
C GLY A 22 -8.21 29.80 7.78
N ALA A 23 -7.78 28.59 7.41
CA ALA A 23 -8.53 27.71 6.53
C ALA A 23 -9.48 26.82 7.33
N SER A 24 -10.64 26.48 6.74
CA SER A 24 -11.61 25.55 7.33
C SER A 24 -11.46 24.11 6.82
N ALA A 25 -10.66 23.91 5.77
CA ALA A 25 -10.42 22.61 5.16
C ALA A 25 -8.94 22.21 5.32
N SER A 26 -8.70 20.92 5.53
CA SER A 26 -7.37 20.33 5.45
C SER A 26 -6.87 20.31 4.01
N ALA A 27 -5.56 20.44 3.85
CA ALA A 27 -4.87 20.24 2.58
C ALA A 27 -3.73 19.24 2.77
N MET A 28 -3.54 18.38 1.78
CA MET A 28 -2.40 17.48 1.73
C MET A 28 -1.15 18.24 1.28
N LEU A 29 -0.03 18.03 1.98
CA LEU A 29 1.25 18.62 1.62
C LEU A 29 1.90 17.84 0.48
N ALA A 30 2.48 18.55 -0.49
CA ALA A 30 3.31 17.93 -1.52
C ALA A 30 4.65 17.52 -0.91
N LEU A 31 4.89 16.20 -0.82
CA LEU A 31 6.07 15.63 -0.17
C LEU A 31 7.18 15.32 -1.18
N GLU A 32 6.87 15.10 -2.45
CA GLU A 32 7.90 14.71 -3.44
C GLU A 32 7.40 14.95 -4.86
N GLU A 33 8.17 15.67 -5.68
CA GLU A 33 7.85 15.92 -7.10
C GLU A 33 6.41 16.45 -7.33
N GLY A 34 5.90 17.28 -6.42
CA GLY A 34 4.54 17.80 -6.47
C GLY A 34 3.44 16.81 -6.06
N LYS A 35 3.78 15.58 -5.68
CA LYS A 35 2.85 14.55 -5.21
C LYS A 35 2.67 14.62 -3.69
N THR A 36 1.46 14.33 -3.23
CA THR A 36 1.04 14.38 -1.82
C THR A 36 1.44 13.16 -0.99
N THR A 37 1.87 12.09 -1.66
CA THR A 37 2.30 10.83 -1.04
C THR A 37 3.82 10.70 -1.11
N LEU A 38 4.42 10.09 -0.10
CA LEU A 38 5.82 9.68 -0.08
C LEU A 38 5.89 8.16 0.11
N PRO A 39 6.46 7.37 -0.83
CA PRO A 39 6.64 5.94 -0.60
C PRO A 39 7.41 5.67 0.70
N SER A 40 6.93 4.73 1.51
CA SER A 40 7.53 4.35 2.80
C SER A 40 8.75 3.44 2.60
N VAL A 41 9.75 4.01 1.91
CA VAL A 41 10.90 3.30 1.35
C VAL A 41 12.17 4.10 1.62
N VAL A 42 13.22 3.37 2.01
CA VAL A 42 14.57 3.90 2.20
C VAL A 42 15.52 3.06 1.37
N PHE A 43 16.39 3.68 0.59
CA PHE A 43 17.44 2.99 -0.15
C PHE A 43 18.80 3.46 0.34
N PHE A 44 19.64 2.49 0.70
CA PHE A 44 21.02 2.71 1.05
C PHE A 44 21.88 2.35 -0.15
N ASN A 45 22.48 3.36 -0.75
CA ASN A 45 23.38 3.18 -1.88
C ASN A 45 24.75 2.72 -1.37
N ALA A 46 25.26 1.60 -1.93
CA ALA A 46 26.54 1.03 -1.54
C ALA A 46 27.75 1.72 -2.22
N GLU A 47 27.52 2.49 -3.28
CA GLU A 47 28.57 3.16 -4.05
C GLU A 47 29.00 4.49 -3.41
N ASP A 48 28.06 5.26 -2.86
CA ASP A 48 28.31 6.60 -2.32
C ASP A 48 27.96 6.78 -0.83
N ASP A 49 27.62 5.70 -0.12
CA ASP A 49 27.12 5.72 1.26
C ASP A 49 25.86 6.63 1.45
N GLY A 50 25.18 6.97 0.35
CA GLY A 50 24.01 7.83 0.32
C GLY A 50 22.74 7.13 0.79
N VAL A 51 21.84 7.89 1.43
CA VAL A 51 20.51 7.43 1.82
C VAL A 51 19.46 8.23 1.08
N THR A 52 18.68 7.56 0.24
CA THR A 52 17.55 8.16 -0.47
C THR A 52 16.23 7.64 0.10
N PHE A 53 15.17 8.43 -0.07
CA PHE A 53 13.85 8.18 0.50
C PHE A 53 12.77 8.36 -0.58
N GLY A 54 11.64 7.67 -0.42
CA GLY A 54 10.48 7.87 -1.29
C GLY A 54 10.67 7.34 -2.71
N ARG A 55 10.21 8.11 -3.70
CA ARG A 55 10.36 7.75 -5.12
C ARG A 55 11.79 7.82 -5.58
N ALA A 56 12.62 8.70 -5.00
CA ALA A 56 14.05 8.69 -5.29
C ALA A 56 14.69 7.35 -4.90
N ALA A 57 14.37 6.84 -3.70
CA ALA A 57 14.84 5.52 -3.26
C ALA A 57 14.40 4.37 -4.19
N LEU A 58 13.14 4.44 -4.65
CA LEU A 58 12.65 3.48 -5.63
C LEU A 58 13.37 3.63 -6.96
N ALA A 59 13.53 4.86 -7.47
CA ALA A 59 14.21 5.11 -8.74
C ALA A 59 15.65 4.57 -8.73
N ASP A 60 16.38 4.76 -7.63
CA ASP A 60 17.74 4.26 -7.48
C ASP A 60 17.77 2.71 -7.51
N TYR A 61 16.91 2.07 -6.72
CA TYR A 61 16.80 0.61 -6.72
C TYR A 61 16.38 0.03 -8.09
N LEU A 62 15.49 0.73 -8.78
CA LEU A 62 14.99 0.35 -10.10
C LEU A 62 16.02 0.56 -11.21
N ALA A 63 16.87 1.58 -11.08
CA ALA A 63 18.03 1.81 -11.94
C ALA A 63 19.09 0.71 -11.77
N GLY A 64 19.01 -0.06 -10.68
CA GLY A 64 19.88 -1.20 -10.41
C GLY A 64 21.19 -0.82 -9.73
N TYR A 65 21.22 0.32 -9.03
CA TYR A 65 22.34 0.66 -8.15
C TYR A 65 22.51 -0.42 -7.07
N GLU A 66 23.77 -0.72 -6.75
CA GLU A 66 24.07 -1.65 -5.66
C GLU A 66 23.69 -1.00 -4.33
N GLY A 67 23.01 -1.77 -3.47
CA GLY A 67 22.52 -1.21 -2.23
C GLY A 67 21.48 -2.07 -1.54
N ARG A 68 20.94 -1.51 -0.46
CA ARG A 68 19.90 -2.14 0.36
C ARG A 68 18.63 -1.31 0.31
N LEU A 69 17.57 -1.89 -0.29
CA LEU A 69 16.23 -1.33 -0.22
C LEU A 69 15.53 -1.82 1.05
N MET A 70 15.01 -0.88 1.84
CA MET A 70 14.20 -1.12 3.02
C MET A 70 12.77 -0.65 2.75
N ARG A 71 11.79 -1.53 3.00
CA ARG A 71 10.35 -1.30 2.81
C ARG A 71 9.59 -1.82 4.02
N SER A 72 8.30 -1.45 4.12
CA SER A 72 7.39 -1.94 5.15
C SER A 72 7.90 -1.68 6.57
N LEU A 73 8.61 -0.57 6.78
CA LEU A 73 9.23 -0.26 8.07
C LEU A 73 8.19 -0.16 9.22
N LYS A 74 6.94 0.20 8.91
CA LYS A 74 5.82 0.22 9.87
C LYS A 74 5.58 -1.16 10.51
N SER A 75 5.74 -2.26 9.77
CA SER A 75 5.46 -3.61 10.27
C SER A 75 6.50 -4.10 11.28
N LEU A 76 7.58 -3.35 11.51
CA LEU A 76 8.56 -3.65 12.56
C LEU A 76 8.05 -3.20 13.93
N LEU A 77 7.17 -2.19 13.99
CA LEU A 77 6.63 -1.67 15.24
C LEU A 77 5.91 -2.77 16.03
N GLY A 78 6.21 -2.88 17.32
CA GLY A 78 5.61 -3.90 18.20
C GLY A 78 6.20 -5.31 18.07
N THR A 79 7.09 -5.54 17.10
CA THR A 79 7.78 -6.84 16.96
C THR A 79 9.12 -6.84 17.69
N SER A 80 9.62 -8.02 18.06
CA SER A 80 10.98 -8.17 18.61
C SER A 80 12.09 -7.76 17.64
N LEU A 81 11.78 -7.69 16.33
CA LEU A 81 12.71 -7.19 15.33
C LEU A 81 12.98 -5.69 15.48
N MET A 82 12.10 -4.92 16.12
CA MET A 82 12.27 -3.46 16.27
C MET A 82 13.57 -3.09 16.98
N ASP A 83 14.00 -3.91 17.93
CA ASP A 83 15.25 -3.73 18.69
C ASP A 83 16.46 -4.40 18.00
N GLY A 84 16.25 -4.98 16.83
CA GLY A 84 17.29 -5.53 15.98
C GLY A 84 17.96 -4.49 15.08
N GLN A 85 18.71 -5.01 14.12
CA GLN A 85 19.46 -4.22 13.15
C GLN A 85 19.47 -4.92 11.79
N THR A 86 19.68 -4.14 10.74
CA THR A 86 20.00 -4.65 9.40
C THR A 86 21.44 -4.29 9.07
N GLU A 87 22.08 -5.11 8.25
CA GLU A 87 23.40 -4.80 7.70
C GLU A 87 23.24 -4.00 6.41
N VAL A 88 23.97 -2.89 6.31
CA VAL A 88 24.05 -2.02 5.14
C VAL A 88 25.52 -1.72 4.90
N ALA A 89 26.06 -2.12 3.74
CA ALA A 89 27.47 -1.91 3.38
C ALA A 89 28.46 -2.34 4.49
N GLY A 90 28.20 -3.47 5.15
CA GLY A 90 29.05 -3.98 6.24
C GLY A 90 28.88 -3.26 7.58
N ARG A 91 27.95 -2.30 7.69
CA ARG A 91 27.62 -1.59 8.93
C ARG A 91 26.27 -2.05 9.47
N ALA A 92 26.21 -2.27 10.76
CA ALA A 92 24.96 -2.56 11.45
C ALA A 92 24.16 -1.27 11.66
N VAL A 93 22.94 -1.22 11.11
CA VAL A 93 22.03 -0.09 11.23
C VAL A 93 20.80 -0.51 12.04
N PRO A 94 20.57 0.07 13.25
CA PRO A 94 19.41 -0.26 14.06
C PRO A 94 18.09 0.15 13.39
N PHE A 95 17.06 -0.68 13.51
CA PHE A 95 15.75 -0.37 12.90
C PHE A 95 15.10 0.90 13.48
N ARG A 96 15.28 1.16 14.78
CA ARG A 96 14.86 2.43 15.41
C ARG A 96 15.48 3.66 14.73
N THR A 97 16.76 3.59 14.40
CA THR A 97 17.47 4.66 13.69
C THR A 97 16.92 4.85 12.28
N LEU A 98 16.67 3.76 11.56
CA LEU A 98 16.07 3.79 10.21
C LEU A 98 14.70 4.46 10.22
N LEU A 99 13.86 4.08 11.18
CA LEU A 99 12.52 4.63 11.31
C LEU A 99 12.58 6.12 11.68
N ALA A 100 13.49 6.52 12.57
CA ALA A 100 13.72 7.92 12.90
C ALA A 100 14.23 8.75 11.72
N GLN A 101 15.12 8.20 10.89
CA GLN A 101 15.56 8.85 9.65
C GLN A 101 14.39 9.06 8.68
N PHE A 102 13.53 8.07 8.50
CA PHE A 102 12.36 8.18 7.62
C PHE A 102 11.34 9.21 8.14
N ILE A 103 10.95 9.14 9.42
CA ILE A 103 9.99 10.08 10.02
C ILE A 103 10.58 11.50 10.06
N GLY A 104 11.89 11.63 10.31
CA GLY A 104 12.59 12.91 10.25
C GLY A 104 12.61 13.52 8.86
N GLU A 105 12.83 12.70 7.82
CA GLU A 105 12.73 13.16 6.44
C GLU A 105 11.29 13.57 6.07
N LEU A 106 10.28 12.79 6.49
CA LEU A 106 8.88 13.13 6.30
C LEU A 106 8.54 14.49 6.93
N LYS A 107 8.99 14.73 8.17
CA LYS A 107 8.84 16.01 8.85
C LYS A 107 9.55 17.13 8.11
N ARG A 108 10.80 16.95 7.69
CA ARG A 108 11.58 17.97 6.97
C ARG A 108 10.88 18.40 5.68
N ARG A 109 10.36 17.44 4.91
CA ARG A 109 9.60 17.73 3.68
C ARG A 109 8.29 18.45 3.98
N ALA A 110 7.58 18.04 5.04
CA ALA A 110 6.37 18.73 5.49
C ALA A 110 6.64 20.18 5.93
N ASP A 111 7.67 20.42 6.76
CA ASP A 111 8.08 21.74 7.21
C ASP A 111 8.41 22.65 6.02
N SER A 112 9.15 22.11 5.04
CA SER A 112 9.50 22.81 3.79
C SER A 112 8.25 23.16 2.97
N ALA A 113 7.31 22.23 2.81
CA ALA A 113 6.06 22.43 2.06
C ALA A 113 5.11 23.42 2.76
N ALA A 114 5.11 23.45 4.10
CA ALA A 114 4.32 24.39 4.90
C ALA A 114 4.98 25.77 5.03
N GLY A 115 6.29 25.87 4.78
CA GLY A 115 7.07 27.09 4.98
C GLY A 115 7.34 27.44 6.45
N ALA A 116 7.02 26.53 7.37
CA ALA A 116 7.19 26.70 8.81
C ALA A 116 7.31 25.35 9.51
N PRO A 117 8.07 25.24 10.62
CA PRO A 117 8.25 23.98 11.32
C PRO A 117 6.98 23.57 12.08
N PHE A 118 6.60 22.30 11.95
CA PHE A 118 5.58 21.69 12.80
C PHE A 118 6.16 21.32 14.17
N THR A 119 5.44 21.69 15.23
CA THR A 119 5.80 21.33 16.62
C THR A 119 4.84 20.30 17.21
N SER A 120 3.66 20.12 16.61
CA SER A 120 2.64 19.18 17.07
C SER A 120 2.21 18.23 15.96
N VAL A 121 1.91 16.99 16.30
CA VAL A 121 1.50 15.97 15.33
C VAL A 121 0.44 15.04 15.90
N VAL A 122 -0.56 14.72 15.08
CA VAL A 122 -1.41 13.53 15.28
C VAL A 122 -0.95 12.46 14.32
N LEU A 123 -0.51 11.32 14.88
CA LEU A 123 -0.04 10.16 14.12
C LEU A 123 -1.18 9.16 13.92
N GLY A 124 -1.32 8.66 12.70
CA GLY A 124 -2.18 7.53 12.40
C GLY A 124 -1.65 6.25 13.04
N ARG A 125 -2.53 5.51 13.71
CA ARG A 125 -2.26 4.13 14.15
C ARG A 125 -3.32 3.15 13.62
N PRO A 126 -2.93 1.90 13.32
CA PRO A 126 -3.91 0.85 13.08
C PRO A 126 -4.73 0.58 14.34
N VAL A 127 -5.84 -0.13 14.21
CA VAL A 127 -6.63 -0.59 15.37
C VAL A 127 -5.76 -1.44 16.29
N HIS A 128 -4.97 -2.35 15.70
CA HIS A 128 -3.92 -3.11 16.37
C HIS A 128 -2.63 -3.04 15.53
N PHE A 129 -1.51 -2.66 16.15
CA PHE A 129 -0.18 -2.83 15.57
C PHE A 129 0.23 -4.31 15.58
N ILE A 130 -0.14 -5.01 16.66
CA ILE A 130 0.06 -6.44 16.87
C ILE A 130 -1.25 -7.01 17.39
N ASP A 131 -1.79 -8.01 16.70
CA ASP A 131 -3.02 -8.70 17.10
C ASP A 131 -2.80 -9.52 18.38
N ASP A 132 -3.83 -9.62 19.21
CA ASP A 132 -3.87 -10.44 20.44
C ASP A 132 -2.79 -10.15 21.51
N ASP A 133 -2.01 -9.06 21.39
CA ASP A 133 -1.05 -8.62 22.40
C ASP A 133 -1.16 -7.10 22.68
N ALA A 134 -1.97 -6.76 23.69
CA ALA A 134 -2.17 -5.37 24.10
C ALA A 134 -0.89 -4.68 24.61
N LYS A 135 0.10 -5.42 25.12
CA LYS A 135 1.37 -4.83 25.58
C LYS A 135 2.27 -4.51 24.40
N ALA A 136 2.38 -5.43 23.43
CA ALA A 136 3.12 -5.19 22.21
C ALA A 136 2.51 -4.06 21.37
N ASP A 137 1.18 -3.98 21.34
CA ASP A 137 0.45 -2.89 20.70
C ASP A 137 0.76 -1.52 21.33
N GLN A 138 0.72 -1.42 22.66
CA GLN A 138 1.09 -0.20 23.37
C GLN A 138 2.57 0.15 23.14
N LEU A 139 3.46 -0.84 23.18
CA LEU A 139 4.89 -0.65 22.92
C LEU A 139 5.15 -0.12 21.49
N ALA A 140 4.38 -0.57 20.51
CA ALA A 140 4.45 -0.07 19.13
C ALA A 140 4.09 1.41 19.06
N GLN A 141 2.98 1.81 19.70
CA GLN A 141 2.55 3.20 19.78
C GLN A 141 3.58 4.07 20.52
N ASP A 142 4.08 3.60 21.66
CA ASP A 142 5.07 4.31 22.47
C ASP A 142 6.38 4.52 21.69
N THR A 143 6.85 3.47 21.01
CA THR A 143 8.05 3.53 20.16
C THR A 143 7.89 4.55 19.03
N LEU A 144 6.74 4.56 18.35
CA LEU A 144 6.48 5.54 17.30
C LEU A 144 6.42 6.98 17.88
N GLY A 145 5.85 7.15 19.08
CA GLY A 145 5.82 8.43 19.78
C GLY A 145 7.20 8.92 20.23
N GLU A 146 8.06 8.03 20.71
CA GLU A 146 9.46 8.31 21.04
C GLU A 146 10.26 8.76 19.81
N ILE A 147 10.04 8.09 18.67
CA ILE A 147 10.68 8.44 17.40
C ILE A 147 10.18 9.80 16.91
N ALA A 148 8.88 10.08 16.98
CA ALA A 148 8.34 11.39 16.64
C ALA A 148 8.95 12.51 17.51
N ARG A 149 9.13 12.26 18.82
CA ARG A 149 9.82 13.19 19.73
C ARG A 149 11.28 13.40 19.33
N SER A 150 12.00 12.33 18.99
CA SER A 150 13.43 12.41 18.66
C SER A 150 13.72 13.21 17.39
N VAL A 151 12.75 13.30 16.47
CA VAL A 151 12.85 14.12 15.25
C VAL A 151 12.31 15.55 15.41
N GLY A 152 11.90 15.94 16.63
CA GLY A 152 11.60 17.33 16.97
C GLY A 152 10.11 17.69 17.10
N PHE A 153 9.19 16.72 17.13
CA PHE A 153 7.81 17.00 17.57
C PHE A 153 7.76 17.15 19.10
N GLN A 154 7.04 18.16 19.60
CA GLN A 154 6.90 18.47 21.02
C GLN A 154 5.62 17.89 21.61
N HIS A 155 4.52 18.00 20.85
CA HIS A 155 3.21 17.47 21.23
C HIS A 155 2.82 16.37 20.24
N ILE A 156 2.57 15.16 20.76
CA ILE A 156 2.29 13.97 19.97
C ILE A 156 1.00 13.36 20.51
N ASP A 157 0.06 13.12 19.62
CA ASP A 157 -1.18 12.39 19.89
C ASP A 157 -1.38 11.34 18.77
N PHE A 158 -2.30 10.41 18.98
CA PHE A 158 -2.61 9.32 18.06
C PHE A 158 -4.10 9.30 17.73
N GLN A 159 -4.42 8.86 16.52
CA GLN A 159 -5.79 8.58 16.11
C GLN A 159 -5.82 7.30 15.29
N PHE A 160 -6.93 6.57 15.42
CA PHE A 160 -7.12 5.36 14.64
C PHE A 160 -7.30 5.71 13.16
N GLU A 161 -6.48 5.09 12.31
CA GLU A 161 -6.50 5.19 10.85
C GLU A 161 -7.91 5.04 10.26
N PRO A 162 -8.74 4.03 10.63
CA PRO A 162 -10.10 3.93 10.09
C PRO A 162 -10.97 5.14 10.45
N ILE A 163 -10.85 5.67 11.67
CA ILE A 163 -11.63 6.85 12.09
C ILE A 163 -11.17 8.09 11.33
N ALA A 164 -9.86 8.25 11.15
CA ALA A 164 -9.30 9.33 10.35
C ALA A 164 -9.71 9.24 8.87
N ALA A 165 -9.74 8.05 8.28
CA ALA A 165 -10.15 7.83 6.90
C ALA A 165 -11.60 8.28 6.62
N ALA A 166 -12.48 8.09 7.61
CA ALA A 166 -13.89 8.46 7.52
C ALA A 166 -14.22 9.80 8.19
N PHE A 167 -13.23 10.62 8.55
CA PHE A 167 -13.46 11.84 9.33
C PHE A 167 -14.32 12.87 8.56
N ASP A 168 -14.03 13.08 7.28
CA ASP A 168 -14.84 13.95 6.41
C ASP A 168 -16.27 13.42 6.26
N TYR A 169 -16.42 12.10 6.14
CA TYR A 169 -17.73 11.45 6.10
C TYR A 169 -18.49 11.63 7.43
N GLU A 170 -17.83 11.45 8.58
CA GLU A 170 -18.40 11.67 9.91
C GLU A 170 -18.88 13.12 10.10
N SER A 171 -18.25 14.08 9.44
CA SER A 171 -18.69 15.49 9.48
C SER A 171 -19.99 15.77 8.72
N GLN A 172 -20.39 14.87 7.81
CA GLN A 172 -21.55 15.03 6.93
C GLN A 172 -22.80 14.29 7.42
N ILE A 173 -22.64 13.35 8.37
CA ILE A 173 -23.76 12.58 8.92
C ILE A 173 -24.45 13.34 10.05
N ASP A 174 -25.77 13.15 10.18
CA ASP A 174 -26.62 13.83 11.17
C ASP A 174 -27.06 12.91 12.34
N ARG A 175 -26.80 11.60 12.21
CA ARG A 175 -27.15 10.57 13.20
C ARG A 175 -26.01 9.58 13.39
N GLU A 176 -26.18 8.65 14.34
CA GLU A 176 -25.26 7.51 14.47
C GLU A 176 -25.47 6.55 13.30
N GLU A 177 -24.35 6.13 12.69
CA GLU A 177 -24.32 5.16 11.59
C GLU A 177 -23.25 4.09 11.86
N LEU A 178 -23.54 2.85 11.46
CA LEU A 178 -22.57 1.77 11.38
C LEU A 178 -21.90 1.77 10.01
N VAL A 179 -20.61 2.03 9.99
CA VAL A 179 -19.82 2.19 8.78
C VAL A 179 -18.78 1.09 8.68
N LEU A 180 -18.85 0.29 7.62
CA LEU A 180 -17.80 -0.65 7.25
C LEU A 180 -16.78 0.09 6.38
N ILE A 181 -15.61 0.36 6.95
CA ILE A 181 -14.48 0.95 6.24
C ILE A 181 -13.69 -0.17 5.58
N ALA A 182 -13.46 -0.04 4.28
CA ALA A 182 -12.66 -0.94 3.47
C ALA A 182 -11.50 -0.15 2.86
N ASP A 183 -10.33 -0.22 3.50
CA ASP A 183 -9.08 0.37 3.01
C ASP A 183 -8.30 -0.69 2.21
N ILE A 184 -8.25 -0.52 0.90
CA ILE A 184 -7.65 -1.50 -0.01
C ILE A 184 -6.40 -0.84 -0.62
N GLY A 185 -5.27 -1.10 0.03
CA GLY A 185 -3.98 -0.54 -0.31
C GLY A 185 -3.24 -1.31 -1.41
N GLY A 186 -1.92 -1.09 -1.46
CA GLY A 186 -1.04 -1.76 -2.41
C GLY A 186 -0.75 -3.22 -2.06
N GLY A 187 -0.61 -3.56 -0.78
CA GLY A 187 -0.25 -4.92 -0.34
C GLY A 187 -1.11 -5.51 0.78
N THR A 188 -2.04 -4.74 1.33
CA THR A 188 -2.98 -5.20 2.36
C THR A 188 -4.37 -4.62 2.07
N SER A 189 -5.38 -5.32 2.55
CA SER A 189 -6.75 -4.83 2.64
C SER A 189 -7.16 -4.89 4.09
N ASP A 190 -7.47 -3.73 4.65
CA ASP A 190 -7.79 -3.52 6.06
C ASP A 190 -9.25 -3.09 6.18
N PHE A 191 -9.98 -3.76 7.07
CA PHE A 191 -11.41 -3.58 7.28
C PHE A 191 -11.68 -3.18 8.71
N SER A 192 -12.59 -2.25 8.91
CA SER A 192 -13.01 -1.82 10.25
C SER A 192 -14.49 -1.48 10.26
N LEU A 193 -15.23 -2.07 11.20
CA LEU A 193 -16.62 -1.67 11.46
C LEU A 193 -16.63 -0.65 12.58
N VAL A 194 -17.07 0.57 12.27
CA VAL A 194 -17.02 1.71 13.19
C VAL A 194 -18.40 2.33 13.40
N ARG A 195 -18.63 2.89 14.59
CA ARG A 195 -19.77 3.77 14.92
C ARG A 195 -19.36 5.22 14.76
N LEU A 196 -19.91 5.88 13.75
CA LEU A 196 -19.68 7.31 13.53
C LEU A 196 -20.92 8.10 13.94
N SER A 197 -20.72 9.25 14.58
CA SER A 197 -21.82 10.18 14.89
C SER A 197 -21.29 11.55 15.30
N PRO A 198 -22.10 12.63 15.15
CA PRO A 198 -21.71 13.96 15.63
C PRO A 198 -21.32 14.00 17.12
N ARG A 199 -21.97 13.18 17.96
CA ARG A 199 -21.68 13.10 19.40
C ARG A 199 -20.37 12.38 19.70
N ARG A 200 -20.03 11.35 18.93
CA ARG A 200 -18.78 10.58 19.07
C ARG A 200 -17.58 11.33 18.52
N ALA A 201 -17.78 12.12 17.46
CA ALA A 201 -16.78 13.01 16.89
C ALA A 201 -16.13 13.97 17.90
N ALA A 202 -16.81 14.29 19.00
CA ALA A 202 -16.32 15.15 20.07
C ALA A 202 -15.50 14.42 21.16
N LYS A 203 -15.44 13.08 21.15
CA LYS A 203 -14.67 12.31 22.13
C LYS A 203 -13.18 12.32 21.78
N LEU A 204 -12.33 12.39 22.80
CA LEU A 204 -10.88 12.26 22.67
C LEU A 204 -10.46 10.80 22.49
N ASP A 205 -10.98 9.90 23.34
CA ASP A 205 -10.81 8.46 23.17
C ASP A 205 -11.95 7.89 22.32
N ARG A 206 -11.57 7.36 21.15
CA ARG A 206 -12.47 6.83 20.14
C ARG A 206 -12.42 5.30 20.05
N ARG A 207 -11.72 4.60 20.96
CA ARG A 207 -11.54 3.15 20.88
C ARG A 207 -12.86 2.38 20.85
N ASP A 208 -13.82 2.77 21.68
CA ASP A 208 -15.15 2.15 21.76
C ASP A 208 -16.04 2.37 20.52
N ASP A 209 -15.58 3.20 19.58
CA ASP A 209 -16.27 3.40 18.32
C ASP A 209 -15.89 2.33 17.29
N ILE A 210 -14.76 1.64 17.47
CA ILE A 210 -14.35 0.50 16.63
C ILE A 210 -14.96 -0.77 17.21
N LEU A 211 -15.85 -1.40 16.45
CA LEU A 211 -16.57 -2.60 16.89
C LEU A 211 -15.80 -3.88 16.58
N ALA A 212 -15.16 -3.91 15.43
CA ALA A 212 -14.25 -4.96 15.01
C ALA A 212 -13.33 -4.43 13.91
N ASN A 213 -12.16 -5.04 13.80
CA ASN A 213 -11.22 -4.84 12.72
C ASN A 213 -10.74 -6.19 12.19
N GLY A 214 -10.20 -6.20 10.98
CA GLY A 214 -9.61 -7.38 10.38
C GLY A 214 -8.88 -7.00 9.12
N GLY A 215 -7.83 -7.75 8.78
CA GLY A 215 -7.02 -7.47 7.61
C GLY A 215 -6.67 -8.75 6.86
N VAL A 216 -6.27 -8.59 5.61
CA VAL A 216 -5.73 -9.67 4.79
C VAL A 216 -4.56 -9.16 3.95
N HIS A 217 -3.52 -9.99 3.78
CA HIS A 217 -2.35 -9.69 2.94
C HIS A 217 -2.67 -9.86 1.44
N ILE A 218 -3.68 -9.11 1.00
CA ILE A 218 -4.13 -9.03 -0.39
C ILE A 218 -4.27 -7.55 -0.70
N GLY A 219 -3.58 -7.07 -1.72
CA GLY A 219 -3.69 -5.70 -2.18
C GLY A 219 -3.55 -5.54 -3.69
N GLY A 220 -3.41 -4.29 -4.11
CA GLY A 220 -3.23 -3.92 -5.52
C GLY A 220 -2.14 -4.69 -6.26
N THR A 221 -1.01 -4.97 -5.61
CA THR A 221 0.12 -5.68 -6.21
C THR A 221 -0.17 -7.16 -6.43
N ASP A 222 -1.05 -7.77 -5.63
CA ASP A 222 -1.51 -9.14 -5.86
C ASP A 222 -2.43 -9.17 -7.08
N PHE A 223 -3.34 -8.20 -7.20
CA PHE A 223 -4.16 -8.07 -8.41
C PHE A 223 -3.32 -7.87 -9.66
N ASP A 224 -2.26 -7.03 -9.60
CA ASP A 224 -1.31 -6.87 -10.70
C ASP A 224 -0.60 -8.18 -11.05
N LYS A 225 -0.12 -8.90 -10.02
CA LYS A 225 0.57 -10.18 -10.21
C LYS A 225 -0.33 -11.21 -10.90
N TYR A 226 -1.57 -11.39 -10.45
CA TYR A 226 -2.48 -12.36 -11.04
C TYR A 226 -2.95 -11.96 -12.44
N LEU A 227 -3.18 -10.65 -12.68
CA LEU A 227 -3.42 -10.14 -14.04
C LEU A 227 -2.22 -10.43 -14.96
N SER A 228 -1.01 -10.17 -14.48
CA SER A 228 0.23 -10.42 -15.23
C SER A 228 0.37 -11.90 -15.57
N LEU A 229 0.21 -12.79 -14.58
CA LEU A 229 0.30 -14.24 -14.77
C LEU A 229 -0.77 -14.78 -15.74
N ALA A 230 -1.98 -14.22 -15.71
CA ALA A 230 -3.08 -14.67 -16.56
C ALA A 230 -3.02 -14.13 -17.99
N ALA A 231 -2.63 -12.86 -18.18
CA ALA A 231 -2.73 -12.18 -19.47
C ALA A 231 -1.38 -12.00 -20.17
N VAL A 232 -0.33 -11.63 -19.43
CA VAL A 232 0.94 -11.16 -20.01
C VAL A 232 2.02 -12.24 -20.03
N MET A 233 2.22 -12.93 -18.91
CA MET A 233 3.24 -13.98 -18.78
C MET A 233 3.11 -15.13 -19.80
N PRO A 234 1.90 -15.51 -20.28
CA PRO A 234 1.78 -16.49 -21.36
C PRO A 234 2.48 -16.06 -22.66
N LEU A 235 2.53 -14.75 -22.96
CA LEU A 235 3.28 -14.22 -24.13
C LEU A 235 4.80 -14.44 -24.02
N LEU A 236 5.27 -14.70 -22.80
CA LEU A 236 6.66 -14.95 -22.42
C LEU A 236 6.93 -16.44 -22.15
N GLY A 237 5.94 -17.32 -22.40
CA GLY A 237 6.08 -18.77 -22.29
C GLY A 237 5.58 -19.35 -20.97
N TYR A 238 4.89 -18.58 -20.12
CA TYR A 238 4.29 -19.13 -18.90
C TYR A 238 3.25 -20.20 -19.25
N GLY A 239 3.34 -21.36 -18.59
CA GLY A 239 2.51 -22.53 -18.88
C GLY A 239 2.96 -23.33 -20.10
N SER A 240 4.03 -22.93 -20.80
CA SER A 240 4.60 -23.72 -21.89
C SER A 240 5.49 -24.86 -21.38
N LEU A 241 5.79 -25.80 -22.27
CA LEU A 241 6.60 -26.99 -21.98
C LEU A 241 7.94 -26.94 -22.69
N LEU A 242 8.90 -27.68 -22.15
CA LEU A 242 10.14 -28.04 -22.84
C LEU A 242 9.89 -29.17 -23.84
N LYS A 243 10.84 -29.38 -24.76
CA LYS A 243 10.77 -30.42 -25.81
C LYS A 243 10.63 -31.84 -25.25
N ASN A 244 11.13 -32.06 -24.04
CA ASN A 244 10.95 -33.30 -23.27
C ASN A 244 9.60 -33.39 -22.52
N SER A 245 8.67 -32.46 -22.78
CA SER A 245 7.36 -32.32 -22.13
C SER A 245 7.38 -31.98 -20.64
N SER A 246 8.53 -31.63 -20.04
CA SER A 246 8.57 -31.08 -18.69
C SER A 246 8.18 -29.61 -18.67
N ALA A 247 7.57 -29.14 -17.58
CA ALA A 247 7.19 -27.75 -17.41
C ALA A 247 8.41 -26.83 -17.28
N ILE A 248 8.31 -25.61 -17.83
CA ILE A 248 9.30 -24.56 -17.58
C ILE A 248 9.18 -24.08 -16.12
N PRO A 249 10.29 -23.87 -15.39
CA PRO A 249 10.25 -23.37 -14.03
C PRO A 249 9.45 -22.07 -13.92
N SER A 250 8.49 -22.03 -12.99
CA SER A 250 7.59 -20.88 -12.85
C SER A 250 8.28 -19.65 -12.25
N SER A 251 9.41 -19.82 -11.57
CA SER A 251 10.12 -18.77 -10.83
C SER A 251 10.42 -17.52 -11.66
N TYR A 252 10.75 -17.66 -12.95
CA TYR A 252 11.01 -16.51 -13.82
C TYR A 252 9.78 -15.60 -13.93
N TYR A 253 8.61 -16.19 -14.14
CA TYR A 253 7.35 -15.49 -14.32
C TYR A 253 6.85 -14.90 -13.01
N PHE A 254 6.94 -15.64 -11.91
CA PHE A 254 6.57 -15.13 -10.59
C PHE A 254 7.47 -13.97 -10.15
N ASN A 255 8.78 -14.05 -10.44
CA ASN A 255 9.72 -12.98 -10.13
C ASN A 255 9.42 -11.70 -10.93
N LEU A 256 9.06 -11.85 -12.22
CA LEU A 256 8.70 -10.73 -13.09
C LEU A 256 7.30 -10.16 -12.81
N ALA A 257 6.35 -10.99 -12.38
CA ALA A 257 4.99 -10.57 -12.04
C ALA A 257 4.89 -9.91 -10.66
N THR A 258 5.93 -10.01 -9.84
CA THR A 258 5.95 -9.47 -8.47
C THR A 258 6.97 -8.34 -8.38
N TRP A 259 6.49 -7.11 -8.20
CA TRP A 259 7.30 -5.89 -8.34
C TRP A 259 8.66 -5.94 -7.63
N HIS A 260 8.70 -6.39 -6.38
CA HIS A 260 9.92 -6.39 -5.54
C HIS A 260 10.91 -7.53 -5.85
N THR A 261 10.52 -8.53 -6.66
CA THR A 261 11.39 -9.65 -7.05
C THR A 261 11.92 -9.52 -8.47
N ILE A 262 11.51 -8.50 -9.24
CA ILE A 262 11.91 -8.32 -10.63
C ILE A 262 13.44 -8.30 -10.80
N ASN A 263 14.16 -7.60 -9.92
CA ASN A 263 15.62 -7.54 -9.96
C ASN A 263 16.27 -8.93 -9.80
N GLN A 264 15.60 -9.89 -9.16
CA GLN A 264 16.10 -11.26 -9.05
C GLN A 264 16.15 -11.97 -10.42
N ALA A 265 15.28 -11.59 -11.36
CA ALA A 265 15.29 -12.10 -12.72
C ALA A 265 16.54 -11.66 -13.53
N TYR A 266 17.22 -10.59 -13.10
CA TYR A 266 18.40 -10.05 -13.80
C TYR A 266 19.73 -10.63 -13.32
N THR A 267 19.71 -11.58 -12.39
CA THR A 267 20.95 -12.17 -11.86
C THR A 267 21.67 -13.01 -12.94
N LYS A 268 23.01 -13.00 -12.91
CA LYS A 268 23.83 -13.79 -13.85
C LYS A 268 23.47 -15.28 -13.86
N LYS A 269 23.12 -15.83 -12.68
CA LYS A 269 22.63 -17.20 -12.53
C LYS A 269 21.35 -17.43 -13.35
N MET A 270 20.37 -16.53 -13.23
CA MET A 270 19.11 -16.64 -13.97
C MET A 270 19.33 -16.54 -15.48
N TRP A 271 20.22 -15.66 -15.92
CA TRP A 271 20.57 -15.52 -17.33
C TRP A 271 21.15 -16.81 -17.93
N THR A 272 22.12 -17.43 -17.25
CA THR A 272 22.74 -18.67 -17.74
C THR A 272 21.70 -19.79 -17.86
N GLN A 273 20.85 -19.93 -16.85
CA GLN A 273 19.80 -20.96 -16.85
C GLN A 273 18.73 -20.69 -17.93
N LEU A 274 18.36 -19.43 -18.15
CA LEU A 274 17.38 -19.05 -19.16
C LEU A 274 17.87 -19.36 -20.58
N ALA A 275 19.15 -19.12 -20.87
CA ALA A 275 19.73 -19.38 -22.19
C ALA A 275 19.66 -20.87 -22.59
N GLU A 276 19.76 -21.79 -21.62
CA GLU A 276 19.55 -23.23 -21.83
C GLU A 276 18.07 -23.52 -22.11
N LEU A 277 17.17 -23.00 -21.27
CA LEU A 277 15.73 -23.21 -21.42
C LEU A 277 15.18 -22.71 -22.75
N VAL A 278 15.66 -21.58 -23.28
CA VAL A 278 15.22 -21.05 -24.58
C VAL A 278 15.48 -22.03 -25.72
N ARG A 279 16.60 -22.79 -25.68
CA ARG A 279 16.94 -23.78 -26.72
C ARG A 279 16.01 -24.99 -26.66
N ASP A 280 15.64 -25.39 -25.45
CA ASP A 280 14.87 -26.60 -25.18
C ASP A 280 13.36 -26.37 -25.08
N ALA A 281 12.89 -25.13 -25.17
CA ALA A 281 11.48 -24.80 -25.16
C ALA A 281 10.74 -25.28 -26.42
N GLN A 282 9.47 -25.67 -26.26
CA GLN A 282 8.56 -25.93 -27.38
C GLN A 282 8.15 -24.61 -28.06
N ASP A 283 7.81 -23.59 -27.27
CA ASP A 283 7.56 -22.23 -27.76
C ASP A 283 8.85 -21.38 -27.65
N GLN A 284 9.72 -21.54 -28.64
CA GLN A 284 10.98 -20.79 -28.71
C GLN A 284 10.75 -19.28 -28.89
N GLN A 285 9.65 -18.87 -29.52
CA GLN A 285 9.38 -17.45 -29.76
C GLN A 285 9.02 -16.72 -28.46
N ALA A 286 8.13 -17.31 -27.66
CA ALA A 286 7.75 -16.75 -26.36
C ALA A 286 8.94 -16.73 -25.39
N MET A 287 9.76 -17.79 -25.38
CA MET A 287 10.96 -17.82 -24.54
C MET A 287 12.04 -16.82 -24.99
N LYS A 288 12.16 -16.56 -26.30
CA LYS A 288 13.04 -15.51 -26.80
C LYS A 288 12.55 -14.12 -26.41
N ARG A 289 11.24 -13.87 -26.36
CA ARG A 289 10.68 -12.63 -25.79
C ARG A 289 11.05 -12.47 -24.32
N LEU A 290 10.92 -13.54 -23.52
CA LEU A 290 11.32 -13.53 -22.11
C LEU A 290 12.82 -13.21 -21.95
N GLN A 291 13.66 -13.84 -22.77
CA GLN A 291 15.09 -13.57 -22.79
C GLN A 291 15.38 -12.10 -23.08
N ASN A 292 14.83 -11.54 -24.17
CA ASN A 292 15.04 -10.14 -24.52
C ASN A 292 14.56 -9.18 -23.42
N LEU A 293 13.39 -9.44 -22.81
CA LEU A 293 12.86 -8.64 -21.72
C LEU A 293 13.82 -8.59 -20.52
N ILE A 294 14.43 -9.73 -20.17
CA ILE A 294 15.39 -9.84 -19.07
C ILE A 294 16.72 -9.19 -19.44
N GLU A 295 17.18 -9.34 -20.68
CA GLU A 295 18.40 -8.71 -21.21
C GLU A 295 18.29 -7.17 -21.20
N ASP A 296 17.13 -6.65 -21.63
CA ASP A 296 16.83 -5.22 -21.65
C ASP A 296 16.40 -4.65 -20.29
N ARG A 297 16.43 -5.47 -19.23
CA ARG A 297 15.98 -5.14 -17.87
C ARG A 297 14.59 -4.47 -17.85
N ALA A 298 13.68 -4.95 -18.68
CA ALA A 298 12.38 -4.34 -18.95
C ALA A 298 11.24 -4.84 -18.04
N GLY A 299 11.52 -5.65 -17.02
CA GLY A 299 10.51 -6.22 -16.13
C GLY A 299 9.68 -5.20 -15.35
N HIS A 300 10.29 -4.12 -14.83
CA HIS A 300 9.54 -3.06 -14.12
C HIS A 300 8.62 -2.29 -15.06
N TRP A 301 9.08 -2.01 -16.28
CA TRP A 301 8.22 -1.42 -17.32
C TRP A 301 7.01 -2.32 -17.60
N LEU A 302 7.22 -3.64 -17.71
CA LEU A 302 6.14 -4.59 -17.95
C LEU A 302 5.13 -4.59 -16.80
N ALA A 303 5.61 -4.55 -15.56
CA ALA A 303 4.75 -4.46 -14.38
C ALA A 303 3.94 -3.15 -14.34
N MET A 304 4.52 -2.02 -14.74
CA MET A 304 3.78 -0.75 -14.88
C MET A 304 2.68 -0.85 -15.93
N LYS A 305 2.95 -1.50 -17.08
CA LYS A 305 1.94 -1.73 -18.11
C LYS A 305 0.80 -2.61 -17.63
N VAL A 306 1.08 -3.60 -16.80
CA VAL A 306 0.05 -4.43 -16.16
C VAL A 306 -0.80 -3.60 -15.19
N GLU A 307 -0.17 -2.78 -14.35
CA GLU A 307 -0.87 -1.91 -13.40
C GLU A 307 -1.77 -0.89 -14.11
N GLU A 308 -1.27 -0.23 -15.16
CA GLU A 308 -2.06 0.65 -16.05
C GLU A 308 -3.29 -0.10 -16.59
N GLY A 309 -3.09 -1.34 -17.04
CA GLY A 309 -4.16 -2.23 -17.49
C GLY A 309 -5.21 -2.53 -16.43
N LYS A 310 -4.78 -2.91 -15.21
CA LYS A 310 -5.67 -3.15 -14.07
C LYS A 310 -6.52 -1.93 -13.76
N ILE A 311 -5.89 -0.75 -13.69
CA ILE A 311 -6.59 0.51 -13.40
C ILE A 311 -7.63 0.78 -14.50
N ALA A 312 -7.27 0.65 -15.77
CA ALA A 312 -8.20 0.85 -16.89
C ALA A 312 -9.38 -0.14 -16.86
N LEU A 313 -9.12 -1.42 -16.57
CA LEU A 313 -10.13 -2.47 -16.46
C LEU A 313 -11.13 -2.24 -15.32
N SER A 314 -10.77 -1.42 -14.33
CA SER A 314 -11.70 -1.02 -13.25
C SER A 314 -12.85 -0.16 -13.78
N ALA A 315 -12.63 0.60 -14.86
CA ALA A 315 -13.63 1.46 -15.49
C ALA A 315 -14.17 0.90 -16.82
N GLN A 316 -13.36 0.14 -17.56
CA GLN A 316 -13.67 -0.33 -18.93
C GLN A 316 -13.82 -1.86 -19.00
N GLU A 317 -14.63 -2.37 -19.93
CA GLU A 317 -14.79 -3.83 -20.13
C GLU A 317 -13.58 -4.49 -20.79
N ALA A 318 -12.80 -3.72 -21.54
CA ALA A 318 -11.57 -4.16 -22.19
C ALA A 318 -10.56 -3.02 -22.27
N VAL A 319 -9.27 -3.37 -22.29
CA VAL A 319 -8.15 -2.45 -22.49
C VAL A 319 -7.16 -3.07 -23.46
N ARG A 320 -6.53 -2.24 -24.30
CA ARG A 320 -5.42 -2.66 -25.14
C ARG A 320 -4.11 -2.24 -24.48
N LEU A 321 -3.28 -3.21 -24.12
CA LEU A 321 -1.94 -2.98 -23.58
C LEU A 321 -0.93 -2.88 -24.72
N ASP A 322 -0.27 -1.74 -24.84
CA ASP A 322 0.86 -1.55 -25.75
C ASP A 322 2.15 -2.05 -25.08
N LEU A 323 2.64 -3.20 -25.51
CA LEU A 323 3.85 -3.87 -25.01
C LEU A 323 4.98 -3.71 -26.03
N ASP A 324 5.25 -2.46 -26.39
CA ASP A 324 6.20 -2.03 -27.43
C ASP A 324 7.67 -2.39 -27.18
N ARG A 325 8.07 -2.62 -25.93
CA ARG A 325 9.41 -3.11 -25.58
C ARG A 325 9.55 -4.63 -25.69
N LEU A 326 8.48 -5.37 -25.95
CA LEU A 326 8.61 -6.78 -26.33
C LEU A 326 9.10 -6.87 -27.78
N ALA A 327 9.92 -7.88 -28.07
CA ALA A 327 10.46 -8.10 -29.41
C ALA A 327 10.04 -9.50 -29.93
N PRO A 328 9.19 -9.59 -30.96
CA PRO A 328 8.54 -8.48 -31.69
C PRO A 328 7.50 -7.75 -30.83
N LYS A 329 7.19 -6.50 -31.19
CA LYS A 329 6.18 -5.66 -30.52
C LYS A 329 4.86 -6.41 -30.40
N VAL A 330 4.20 -6.29 -29.26
CA VAL A 330 2.90 -6.92 -29.00
C VAL A 330 1.93 -5.87 -28.53
N GLU A 331 0.72 -5.90 -29.09
CA GLU A 331 -0.44 -5.24 -28.50
C GLU A 331 -1.36 -6.34 -28.00
N LEU A 332 -1.78 -6.26 -26.73
CA LEU A 332 -2.57 -7.29 -26.08
C LEU A 332 -3.93 -6.72 -25.65
N ASP A 333 -5.00 -7.23 -26.24
CA ASP A 333 -6.36 -6.94 -25.77
C ASP A 333 -6.68 -7.78 -24.55
N VAL A 334 -6.94 -7.12 -23.42
CA VAL A 334 -7.29 -7.75 -22.15
C VAL A 334 -8.73 -7.37 -21.82
N ARG A 335 -9.55 -8.36 -21.51
CA ARG A 335 -10.94 -8.16 -21.08
C ARG A 335 -11.05 -8.24 -19.56
N ARG A 336 -11.97 -7.46 -18.98
CA ARG A 336 -12.25 -7.44 -17.53
C ARG A 336 -12.58 -8.83 -16.99
N VAL A 337 -13.32 -9.64 -17.74
CA VAL A 337 -13.66 -11.01 -17.33
C VAL A 337 -12.43 -11.89 -17.06
N LEU A 338 -11.33 -11.70 -17.81
CA LEU A 338 -10.08 -12.45 -17.56
C LEU A 338 -9.45 -12.01 -16.24
N PHE A 339 -9.42 -10.70 -16.00
CA PHE A 339 -8.91 -10.13 -14.76
C PHE A 339 -9.72 -10.60 -13.55
N GLU A 340 -11.05 -10.49 -13.62
CA GLU A 340 -11.98 -10.93 -12.57
C GLU A 340 -11.82 -12.42 -12.26
N THR A 341 -11.69 -13.25 -13.29
CA THR A 341 -11.43 -14.68 -13.12
C THR A 341 -10.08 -14.91 -12.42
N ALA A 342 -9.04 -14.15 -12.78
CA ALA A 342 -7.70 -14.31 -12.24
C ALA A 342 -7.59 -13.90 -10.75
N ILE A 343 -8.45 -13.00 -10.27
CA ILE A 343 -8.43 -12.52 -8.88
C ILE A 343 -9.57 -13.09 -8.02
N GLY A 344 -10.43 -13.94 -8.57
CA GLY A 344 -11.65 -14.39 -7.89
C GLY A 344 -11.41 -14.99 -6.51
N HIS A 345 -10.37 -15.81 -6.36
CA HIS A 345 -10.00 -16.40 -5.07
C HIS A 345 -9.55 -15.35 -4.04
N LEU A 346 -8.82 -14.31 -4.48
CA LEU A 346 -8.41 -13.21 -3.60
C LEU A 346 -9.62 -12.42 -3.10
N VAL A 347 -10.60 -12.20 -3.99
CA VAL A 347 -11.84 -11.50 -3.65
C VAL A 347 -12.71 -12.34 -2.71
N ASP A 348 -12.71 -13.66 -2.85
CA ASP A 348 -13.39 -14.57 -1.92
C ASP A 348 -12.74 -14.59 -0.53
N ASP A 349 -11.41 -14.56 -0.46
CA ASP A 349 -10.68 -14.44 0.81
C ASP A 349 -11.03 -13.11 1.52
N VAL A 350 -11.08 -12.00 0.78
CA VAL A 350 -11.57 -10.71 1.31
C VAL A 350 -13.00 -10.83 1.83
N GLY A 351 -13.90 -11.44 1.04
CA GLY A 351 -15.30 -11.62 1.45
C GLY A 351 -15.43 -12.45 2.73
N THR A 352 -14.60 -13.47 2.89
CA THR A 352 -14.52 -14.29 4.10
C THR A 352 -14.07 -13.47 5.31
N THR A 353 -13.04 -12.64 5.15
CA THR A 353 -12.55 -11.74 6.21
C THR A 353 -13.62 -10.74 6.66
N VAL A 354 -14.32 -10.10 5.72
CA VAL A 354 -15.41 -9.17 6.05
C VAL A 354 -16.58 -9.89 6.75
N GLY A 355 -16.94 -11.08 6.28
CA GLY A 355 -17.97 -11.90 6.93
C GLY A 355 -17.62 -12.28 8.37
N LYS A 356 -16.36 -12.67 8.61
CA LYS A 356 -15.84 -12.95 9.96
C LYS A 356 -15.88 -11.68 10.83
N LEU A 357 -15.45 -10.54 10.30
CA LEU A 357 -15.45 -9.26 11.02
C LEU A 357 -16.85 -8.86 11.50
N LEU A 358 -17.88 -9.02 10.67
CA LEU A 358 -19.27 -8.77 11.08
C LEU A 358 -19.73 -9.71 12.20
N ALA A 359 -19.34 -10.99 12.13
CA ALA A 359 -19.65 -11.98 13.14
C ALA A 359 -18.94 -11.68 14.47
N ASP A 360 -17.65 -11.32 14.44
CA ASP A 360 -16.85 -10.94 15.60
C ASP A 360 -17.42 -9.68 16.28
N ALA A 361 -17.95 -8.73 15.50
CA ALA A 361 -18.65 -7.55 16.01
C ALA A 361 -20.06 -7.84 16.56
N GLY A 362 -20.62 -9.03 16.30
CA GLY A 362 -22.02 -9.35 16.61
C GLY A 362 -23.03 -8.50 15.83
N VAL A 363 -22.66 -8.01 14.64
CA VAL A 363 -23.48 -7.11 13.81
C VAL A 363 -24.04 -7.86 12.61
N ARG A 364 -25.35 -7.74 12.38
CA ARG A 364 -25.99 -8.31 11.19
C ARG A 364 -25.78 -7.41 9.97
N ALA A 365 -25.76 -8.02 8.79
CA ALA A 365 -25.59 -7.32 7.52
C ALA A 365 -26.59 -6.18 7.26
N ASP A 366 -27.84 -6.32 7.74
CA ASP A 366 -28.90 -5.31 7.60
C ASP A 366 -28.74 -4.10 8.54
N GLN A 367 -27.81 -4.17 9.50
CA GLN A 367 -27.53 -3.09 10.44
C GLN A 367 -26.42 -2.16 9.96
N VAL A 368 -25.65 -2.56 8.94
CA VAL A 368 -24.59 -1.72 8.37
C VAL A 368 -25.22 -0.67 7.47
N ASP A 369 -25.04 0.61 7.80
CA ASP A 369 -25.64 1.74 7.07
C ASP A 369 -24.84 2.10 5.82
N THR A 370 -23.51 2.00 5.90
CA THR A 370 -22.59 2.48 4.86
C THR A 370 -21.37 1.58 4.72
N VAL A 371 -20.94 1.31 3.49
CA VAL A 371 -19.61 0.83 3.15
C VAL A 371 -18.81 2.00 2.60
N PHE A 372 -17.73 2.34 3.30
CA PHE A 372 -16.82 3.41 2.94
C PHE A 372 -15.55 2.82 2.32
N PHE A 373 -15.37 3.02 1.01
CA PHE A 373 -14.21 2.54 0.27
C PHE A 373 -13.10 3.59 0.27
N THR A 374 -11.88 3.18 0.62
CA THR A 374 -10.68 4.02 0.53
C THR A 374 -9.47 3.18 0.09
N GLY A 375 -8.36 3.84 -0.22
CA GLY A 375 -7.17 3.20 -0.79
C GLY A 375 -7.25 3.01 -2.31
N GLY A 376 -6.09 3.11 -2.98
CA GLY A 376 -6.01 3.15 -4.45
C GLY A 376 -6.49 1.90 -5.19
N SER A 377 -6.54 0.74 -4.52
CA SER A 377 -7.01 -0.52 -5.12
C SER A 377 -8.50 -0.76 -4.91
N SER A 378 -9.20 0.13 -4.19
CA SER A 378 -10.64 0.03 -3.98
C SER A 378 -11.47 0.24 -5.26
N GLY A 379 -10.86 0.72 -6.35
CA GLY A 379 -11.49 0.87 -7.65
C GLY A 379 -11.86 -0.45 -8.34
N VAL A 380 -11.32 -1.60 -7.91
CA VAL A 380 -11.60 -2.90 -8.51
C VAL A 380 -13.09 -3.28 -8.34
N GLY A 381 -13.84 -3.29 -9.44
CA GLY A 381 -15.29 -3.48 -9.44
C GLY A 381 -15.76 -4.75 -8.74
N LEU A 382 -15.21 -5.92 -9.10
CA LEU A 382 -15.56 -7.21 -8.49
C LEU A 382 -15.40 -7.22 -6.97
N LEU A 383 -14.37 -6.55 -6.45
CA LEU A 383 -14.12 -6.44 -5.01
C LEU A 383 -15.22 -5.61 -4.32
N ARG A 384 -15.60 -4.47 -4.91
CA ARG A 384 -16.70 -3.62 -4.41
C ARG A 384 -18.04 -4.34 -4.46
N GLU A 385 -18.28 -5.12 -5.52
CA GLU A 385 -19.48 -5.94 -5.66
C GLU A 385 -19.53 -7.03 -4.59
N ARG A 386 -18.42 -7.73 -4.36
CA ARG A 386 -18.33 -8.78 -3.33
C ARG A 386 -18.59 -8.23 -1.94
N ILE A 387 -17.94 -7.14 -1.56
CA ILE A 387 -18.13 -6.51 -0.25
C ILE A 387 -19.57 -5.98 -0.13
N GLY A 388 -20.07 -5.30 -1.17
CA GLY A 388 -21.45 -4.80 -1.19
C GLY A 388 -22.51 -5.89 -1.08
N ALA A 389 -22.25 -7.09 -1.60
CA ALA A 389 -23.17 -8.23 -1.49
C ALA A 389 -23.27 -8.77 -0.06
N LEU A 390 -22.25 -8.57 0.79
CA LEU A 390 -22.28 -8.96 2.20
C LEU A 390 -23.17 -8.04 3.04
N VAL A 391 -23.39 -6.80 2.60
CA VAL A 391 -24.17 -5.76 3.29
C VAL A 391 -25.10 -5.04 2.30
N PRO A 392 -26.12 -5.72 1.76
CA PRO A 392 -26.89 -5.24 0.61
C PRO A 392 -27.70 -3.97 0.88
N GLY A 393 -28.02 -3.67 2.14
CA GLY A 393 -28.73 -2.46 2.54
C GLY A 393 -27.83 -1.22 2.71
N ALA A 394 -26.51 -1.41 2.72
CA ALA A 394 -25.57 -0.33 2.99
C ALA A 394 -25.36 0.57 1.76
N ARG A 395 -25.28 1.89 2.00
CA ARG A 395 -24.86 2.84 0.98
C ARG A 395 -23.39 2.65 0.66
N LYS A 396 -23.01 2.78 -0.60
CA LYS A 396 -21.60 2.70 -1.03
C LYS A 396 -21.07 4.12 -1.18
N VAL A 397 -20.11 4.49 -0.35
CA VAL A 397 -19.49 5.81 -0.36
C VAL A 397 -18.02 5.66 -0.73
N GLU A 398 -17.54 6.57 -1.56
CA GLU A 398 -16.14 6.63 -1.98
C GLU A 398 -15.47 7.77 -1.21
N GLY A 399 -14.45 7.43 -0.44
CA GLY A 399 -13.55 8.42 0.15
C GLY A 399 -12.51 8.89 -0.85
N ASP A 400 -11.74 9.91 -0.49
CA ASP A 400 -10.54 10.24 -1.25
C ASP A 400 -9.60 9.02 -1.26
N LEU A 401 -9.24 8.56 -2.47
CA LEU A 401 -8.42 7.37 -2.71
C LEU A 401 -6.98 7.57 -2.21
N PHE A 402 -6.53 8.83 -2.04
CA PHE A 402 -5.17 9.17 -1.65
C PHE A 402 -5.13 10.33 -0.65
N GLY A 403 -5.08 10.02 0.65
CA GLY A 403 -4.83 11.00 1.69
C GLY A 403 -6.01 11.30 2.61
N SER A 404 -7.12 10.56 2.51
CA SER A 404 -8.25 10.62 3.46
C SER A 404 -7.80 10.54 4.92
N ILE A 405 -6.88 9.61 5.23
CA ILE A 405 -6.30 9.44 6.57
C ILE A 405 -5.51 10.69 6.95
N GLY A 406 -4.52 11.10 6.16
CA GLY A 406 -3.69 12.27 6.47
C GLY A 406 -4.48 13.58 6.63
N ALA A 407 -5.52 13.79 5.81
CA ALA A 407 -6.45 14.91 5.91
C ALA A 407 -7.27 14.85 7.20
N GLY A 408 -7.88 13.71 7.50
CA GLY A 408 -8.64 13.50 8.74
C GLY A 408 -7.78 13.68 10.00
N LEU A 409 -6.53 13.17 9.98
CA LEU A 409 -5.57 13.39 11.06
C LEU A 409 -5.23 14.87 11.25
N ALA A 410 -5.17 15.65 10.17
CA ALA A 410 -4.90 17.09 10.25
C ALA A 410 -6.08 17.86 10.87
N LEU A 411 -7.31 17.47 10.54
CA LEU A 411 -8.50 18.01 11.19
C LEU A 411 -8.55 17.65 12.68
N ASP A 412 -8.19 16.41 13.04
CA ASP A 412 -8.08 15.98 14.42
C ASP A 412 -6.97 16.74 15.17
N ALA A 413 -5.85 17.03 14.51
CA ALA A 413 -4.75 17.80 15.07
C ALA A 413 -5.17 19.23 15.45
N VAL A 414 -5.97 19.89 14.61
CA VAL A 414 -6.54 21.20 14.95
C VAL A 414 -7.44 21.12 16.18
N ARG A 415 -8.23 20.05 16.33
CA ARG A 415 -9.10 19.87 17.51
C ARG A 415 -8.31 19.63 18.79
N LYS A 416 -7.28 18.78 18.72
CA LYS A 416 -6.49 18.36 19.88
C LYS A 416 -5.49 19.42 20.38
N PHE A 417 -4.96 20.23 19.46
CA PHE A 417 -3.92 21.23 19.77
C PHE A 417 -4.40 22.69 19.58
N ALA A 418 -5.72 22.90 19.58
CA ALA A 418 -6.37 24.22 19.48
C ALA A 418 -5.91 25.22 20.56
#